data_AF-A0A0L8L3V4-F1
#
_entry.id   AF-A0A0L8L3V4-F1
#
_cell.length_a   1.000
_cell.length_b   1.000
_cell.length_c   1.000
_cell.angle_alpha   90.00
_cell.angle_beta   90.00
_cell.angle_gamma   90.00
#
_symmetry.space_group_name_H-M   'P 1'
#
loop_
_entity.id
_entity.type
_entity.pdbx_description
1 polymer ?
#
loop_
_entity_poly.entity_id
_entity_poly.type
_entity_poly.pdbx_seq_one_letter_code
_entity_poly.pdbx_strand_id
1 'polypeptide(L)'
;MTSTSTPPGLARFNALEEHTAFAALREACASTAWAERLLAARPYATPDDLYTASDAATAALSAEDLAEAMAGHPPIGRPKPGDPASAREQRGMAGASEGLKAQMLELNLAYQERFGHVFLICATGRTGEQMRDAVKERIGNTPEREREIVRTELGRINRIRLARIVEED
;
A
#
# COMPACT_ATOMS: atom_id res chain seq x y z
N MET A 1 26.14 -14.30 19.76
CA MET A 1 25.77 -14.52 18.35
C MET A 1 24.33 -14.98 18.35
N THR A 2 23.37 -14.08 18.15
CA THR A 2 21.97 -14.47 18.00
C THR A 2 21.80 -14.96 16.57
N SER A 3 21.64 -16.27 16.39
CA SER A 3 21.23 -16.87 15.13
C SER A 3 19.93 -16.19 14.69
N THR A 4 20.01 -15.36 13.66
CA THR A 4 18.85 -14.71 13.04
C THR A 4 18.15 -15.78 12.22
N SER A 5 17.35 -16.62 12.87
CA SER A 5 16.49 -17.54 12.15
C SER A 5 15.48 -16.73 11.35
N THR A 6 15.36 -17.00 10.06
CA THR A 6 14.29 -16.48 9.20
C THR A 6 12.94 -16.66 9.91
N PRO A 7 12.12 -15.60 10.04
CA PRO A 7 10.80 -15.72 10.65
C PRO A 7 9.97 -16.83 9.96
N PRO A 8 9.15 -17.59 10.70
CA PRO A 8 8.37 -18.69 10.13
C PRO A 8 7.54 -18.29 8.90
N GLY A 9 6.89 -17.12 8.94
CA GLY A 9 6.13 -16.59 7.81
C GLY A 9 6.98 -16.29 6.57
N LEU A 10 8.18 -15.73 6.77
CA LEU A 10 9.11 -15.51 5.66
C LEU A 10 9.64 -16.84 5.08
N ALA A 11 9.94 -17.81 5.93
CA ALA A 11 10.35 -19.14 5.49
C ALA A 11 9.23 -19.83 4.69
N ARG A 12 7.98 -19.74 5.15
CA ARG A 12 6.80 -20.23 4.43
C ARG A 12 6.67 -19.52 3.07
N PHE A 13 6.72 -18.19 3.04
CA PHE A 13 6.62 -17.41 1.80
C PHE A 13 7.71 -17.78 0.78
N ASN A 14 8.94 -18.01 1.24
CA ASN A 14 10.04 -18.48 0.38
C ASN A 14 9.78 -19.88 -0.19
N ALA A 15 9.06 -20.74 0.54
CA ALA A 15 8.77 -22.12 0.14
C ALA A 15 7.47 -22.28 -0.67
N LEU A 16 6.61 -21.26 -0.72
CA LEU A 16 5.37 -21.30 -1.51
C LEU A 16 5.65 -21.55 -3.00
N GLU A 17 4.79 -22.35 -3.63
CA GLU A 17 4.74 -22.46 -5.09
C GLU A 17 4.60 -21.09 -5.73
N GLU A 18 5.19 -20.90 -6.91
CA GLU A 18 5.25 -19.60 -7.59
C GLU A 18 3.88 -18.96 -7.75
N HIS A 19 2.88 -19.72 -8.17
CA HIS A 19 1.52 -19.22 -8.36
C HIS A 19 0.86 -18.74 -7.06
N THR A 20 1.10 -19.45 -5.94
CA THR A 20 0.57 -19.10 -4.62
C THR A 20 1.27 -17.88 -4.05
N ALA A 21 2.60 -17.81 -4.17
CA ALA A 21 3.38 -16.66 -3.74
C ALA A 21 3.03 -15.40 -4.53
N PHE A 22 2.83 -15.55 -5.85
CA PHE A 22 2.37 -14.46 -6.71
C PHE A 22 1.00 -13.95 -6.28
N ALA A 23 0.04 -14.84 -6.00
CA ALA A 23 -1.28 -14.45 -5.51
C ALA A 23 -1.19 -13.68 -4.18
N ALA A 24 -0.38 -14.14 -3.22
CA ALA A 24 -0.16 -13.44 -1.96
C ALA A 24 0.46 -12.04 -2.15
N LEU A 25 1.40 -11.90 -3.08
CA LEU A 25 1.96 -10.59 -3.46
C LEU A 25 0.92 -9.68 -4.12
N ARG A 26 0.06 -10.24 -4.97
CA ARG A 26 -1.05 -9.50 -5.63
C ARG A 26 -2.11 -9.00 -4.65
N GLU A 27 -2.32 -9.70 -3.54
CA GLU A 27 -3.15 -9.23 -2.43
C GLU A 27 -2.51 -8.05 -1.70
N ALA A 28 -1.18 -8.06 -1.54
CA ALA A 28 -0.44 -6.95 -0.94
C ALA A 28 -0.43 -5.71 -1.84
N CYS A 29 -0.13 -5.87 -3.13
CA CYS A 29 -0.06 -4.80 -4.11
C CYS A 29 -0.64 -5.24 -5.47
N ALA A 30 -1.55 -4.45 -6.02
CA ALA A 30 -2.18 -4.73 -7.30
C ALA A 30 -1.31 -4.41 -8.52
N SER A 31 0.01 -4.21 -8.38
CA SER A 31 0.93 -4.11 -9.54
C SER A 31 1.52 -5.48 -9.88
N THR A 32 1.40 -5.88 -11.15
CA THR A 32 1.88 -7.17 -11.65
C THR A 32 3.39 -7.16 -11.71
N ALA A 33 3.98 -6.10 -12.29
CA ALA A 33 5.41 -5.91 -12.35
C ALA A 33 6.09 -5.89 -10.96
N TRP A 34 5.41 -5.31 -9.95
CA TRP A 34 5.91 -5.36 -8.57
C TRP A 34 5.96 -6.80 -8.04
N ALA A 35 4.86 -7.55 -8.19
CA ALA A 35 4.77 -8.92 -7.70
C ALA A 35 5.77 -9.86 -8.40
N GLU A 36 5.93 -9.75 -9.72
CA GLU A 36 6.89 -10.55 -10.50
C GLU A 36 8.34 -10.31 -10.05
N ARG A 37 8.72 -9.04 -9.81
CA ARG A 37 10.06 -8.69 -9.31
C ARG A 37 10.34 -9.32 -7.96
N LEU A 38 9.36 -9.30 -7.06
CA LEU A 38 9.53 -9.88 -5.72
C LEU A 38 9.56 -11.40 -5.76
N LEU A 39 8.76 -12.00 -6.65
CA LEU A 39 8.71 -13.44 -6.85
C LEU A 39 10.06 -13.97 -7.36
N ALA A 40 10.65 -13.29 -8.36
CA ALA A 40 11.91 -13.65 -8.99
C ALA A 40 13.14 -13.48 -8.08
N ALA A 41 13.05 -12.62 -7.06
CA ALA A 41 14.14 -12.38 -6.11
C ALA A 41 14.10 -13.30 -4.87
N ARG A 42 13.15 -14.24 -4.79
CA ARG A 42 13.16 -15.27 -3.75
C ARG A 42 14.35 -16.25 -3.95
N PRO A 43 14.88 -16.84 -2.86
CA PRO A 43 14.48 -16.66 -1.47
C PRO A 43 15.12 -15.44 -0.81
N TYR A 44 14.38 -14.80 0.11
CA TYR A 44 14.90 -13.72 0.95
C TYR A 44 15.49 -14.27 2.25
N ALA A 45 16.68 -13.81 2.64
CA ALA A 45 17.32 -14.26 3.87
C ALA A 45 16.65 -13.64 5.12
N THR A 46 16.30 -12.34 5.03
CA THR A 46 15.70 -11.58 6.12
C THR A 46 14.46 -10.79 5.66
N PRO A 47 13.58 -10.37 6.59
CA PRO A 47 12.48 -9.46 6.25
C PRO A 47 12.95 -8.15 5.63
N ASP A 48 14.10 -7.62 6.07
CA ASP A 48 14.67 -6.39 5.54
C ASP A 48 15.09 -6.53 4.06
N ASP A 49 15.54 -7.72 3.65
CA ASP A 49 15.83 -8.00 2.23
C ASP A 49 14.55 -7.93 1.39
N LEU A 50 13.46 -8.52 1.89
CA LEU A 50 12.14 -8.46 1.24
C LEU A 50 11.60 -7.02 1.17
N TYR A 51 11.71 -6.24 2.24
CA TYR A 51 11.27 -4.84 2.25
C TYR A 51 12.13 -3.96 1.33
N THR A 52 13.43 -4.21 1.28
CA THR A 52 14.35 -3.50 0.37
C THR A 52 14.03 -3.82 -1.10
N ALA A 53 13.76 -5.09 -1.42
CA ALA A 53 13.31 -5.49 -2.74
C ALA A 53 11.95 -4.87 -3.11
N SER A 54 10.99 -4.84 -2.17
CA SER A 54 9.70 -4.15 -2.32
C SER A 54 9.85 -2.68 -2.67
N ASP A 55 10.72 -1.96 -1.96
CA ASP A 55 10.96 -0.55 -2.18
C ASP A 55 11.62 -0.30 -3.54
N ALA A 56 12.62 -1.10 -3.90
CA ALA A 56 13.28 -1.02 -5.20
C ALA A 56 12.28 -1.31 -6.34
N ALA A 57 11.44 -2.34 -6.19
CA ALA A 57 10.40 -2.67 -7.16
C ALA A 57 9.39 -1.53 -7.31
N THR A 58 8.97 -0.92 -6.18
CA THR A 58 8.06 0.24 -6.16
C THR A 58 8.69 1.48 -6.81
N ALA A 59 9.98 1.72 -6.54
CA ALA A 59 10.74 2.82 -7.14
C ALA A 59 10.81 2.72 -8.67
N ALA A 60 10.94 1.49 -9.18
CA ALA A 60 11.09 1.22 -10.60
C ALA A 60 9.76 0.91 -11.33
N LEU A 61 8.59 1.18 -10.75
CA LEU A 61 7.31 1.07 -11.45
C LEU A 61 7.19 2.15 -12.52
N SER A 62 6.78 1.76 -13.72
CA SER A 62 6.38 2.70 -14.76
C SER A 62 5.10 3.46 -14.34
N ALA A 63 4.68 4.42 -15.17
CA ALA A 63 3.41 5.11 -14.92
C ALA A 63 2.21 4.16 -15.00
N GLU A 64 2.24 3.17 -15.90
CA GLU A 64 1.21 2.16 -16.06
C GLU A 64 1.16 1.20 -14.88
N ASP A 65 2.33 0.70 -14.45
CA ASP A 65 2.43 -0.20 -13.30
C ASP A 65 1.95 0.49 -12.00
N LEU A 66 2.27 1.78 -11.85
CA LEU A 66 1.79 2.58 -10.73
C LEU A 66 0.27 2.80 -10.81
N ALA A 67 -0.28 3.04 -11.99
CA ALA A 67 -1.73 3.14 -12.17
C ALA A 67 -2.44 1.82 -11.84
N GLU A 68 -1.87 0.67 -12.22
CA GLU A 68 -2.38 -0.65 -11.86
C GLU A 68 -2.39 -0.85 -10.34
N ALA A 69 -1.27 -0.52 -9.65
CA ALA A 69 -1.21 -0.56 -8.18
C ALA A 69 -2.32 0.30 -7.56
N MET A 70 -2.48 1.53 -8.05
CA MET A 70 -3.44 2.50 -7.55
C MET A 70 -4.90 2.05 -7.73
N ALA A 71 -5.21 1.36 -8.83
CA ALA A 71 -6.54 0.82 -9.10
C ALA A 71 -6.98 -0.25 -8.06
N GLY A 72 -6.02 -0.87 -7.36
CA GLY A 72 -6.29 -1.80 -6.27
C GLY A 72 -6.70 -1.14 -4.94
N HIS A 73 -6.59 0.18 -4.81
CA HIS A 73 -6.85 0.87 -3.54
C HIS A 73 -8.26 1.50 -3.47
N PRO A 74 -9.01 1.24 -2.38
CA PRO A 74 -10.27 1.94 -2.15
C PRO A 74 -10.05 3.38 -1.64
N PRO A 75 -10.97 4.32 -1.91
CA PRO A 75 -10.89 5.68 -1.39
C PRO A 75 -10.86 5.76 0.14
N ILE A 76 -10.17 6.77 0.69
CA ILE A 76 -10.11 7.00 2.14
C ILE A 76 -11.52 7.24 2.71
N GLY A 77 -11.87 6.48 3.76
CA GLY A 77 -13.18 6.55 4.41
C GLY A 77 -14.25 5.69 3.75
N ARG A 78 -13.90 4.93 2.71
CA ARG A 78 -14.77 3.97 2.02
C ARG A 78 -14.02 2.65 1.81
N PRO A 79 -13.67 1.91 2.88
CA PRO A 79 -12.94 0.65 2.74
C PRO A 79 -13.73 -0.33 1.88
N LYS A 80 -13.02 -1.20 1.15
CA LYS A 80 -13.65 -2.20 0.30
C LYS A 80 -14.48 -3.16 1.18
N PRO A 81 -15.78 -3.38 0.88
CA PRO A 81 -16.58 -4.36 1.63
C PRO A 81 -15.93 -5.74 1.60
N GLY A 82 -15.82 -6.38 2.77
CA GLY A 82 -15.17 -7.69 2.90
C GLY A 82 -13.64 -7.66 2.89
N ASP A 83 -13.00 -6.49 2.88
CA ASP A 83 -11.54 -6.34 2.98
C ASP A 83 -11.15 -5.84 4.39
N PRO A 84 -10.80 -6.76 5.31
CA PRO A 84 -10.42 -6.39 6.66
C PRO A 84 -9.06 -5.66 6.72
N ALA A 85 -8.19 -5.83 5.72
CA ALA A 85 -6.92 -5.11 5.65
C ALA A 85 -7.16 -3.62 5.39
N SER A 86 -7.97 -3.29 4.39
CA SER A 86 -8.38 -1.91 4.07
C SER A 86 -9.07 -1.24 5.26
N ALA A 87 -10.01 -1.92 5.91
CA ALA A 87 -10.70 -1.39 7.09
C ALA A 87 -9.74 -1.08 8.25
N ARG A 88 -8.77 -1.96 8.52
CA ARG A 88 -7.75 -1.77 9.58
C ARG A 88 -6.80 -0.60 9.27
N GLU A 89 -6.36 -0.49 8.01
CA GLU A 89 -5.45 0.56 7.56
C GLU A 89 -6.08 1.95 7.74
N GLN A 90 -7.36 2.09 7.39
CA GLN A 90 -8.08 3.36 7.41
C GLN A 90 -8.88 3.60 8.70
N ARG A 91 -8.59 2.87 9.79
CA ARG A 91 -9.37 2.93 11.05
C ARG A 91 -9.54 4.33 11.64
N GLY A 92 -8.62 5.25 11.36
CA GLY A 92 -8.71 6.65 11.77
C GLY A 92 -9.94 7.38 11.23
N MET A 93 -10.54 6.89 10.14
CA MET A 93 -11.80 7.39 9.60
C MET A 93 -13.06 6.74 10.21
N ALA A 94 -12.94 5.59 10.88
CA ALA A 94 -14.10 4.87 11.40
C ALA A 94 -14.83 5.66 12.50
N GLY A 95 -14.07 6.36 13.36
CA GLY A 95 -14.59 7.23 14.42
C GLY A 95 -14.76 8.70 14.02
N ALA A 96 -14.54 9.06 12.74
CA ALA A 96 -14.68 10.43 12.27
C ALA A 96 -16.14 10.92 12.34
N SER A 97 -16.33 12.21 12.58
CA SER A 97 -17.66 12.83 12.52
C SER A 97 -18.25 12.74 11.10
N GLU A 98 -19.58 12.77 10.99
CA GLU A 98 -20.25 12.77 9.68
C GLU A 98 -19.83 13.97 8.81
N GLY A 99 -19.60 15.13 9.43
CA GLY A 99 -19.05 16.30 8.73
C GLY A 99 -17.65 16.06 8.17
N LEU A 100 -16.77 15.40 8.91
CA LEU A 100 -15.42 15.06 8.43
C LEU A 100 -15.47 14.00 7.31
N LYS A 101 -16.36 13.01 7.41
CA LYS A 101 -16.56 12.01 6.34
C LYS A 101 -17.09 12.65 5.05
N ALA A 102 -18.07 13.55 5.16
CA ALA A 102 -18.59 14.31 4.02
C ALA A 102 -17.50 15.16 3.36
N GLN A 103 -16.71 15.87 4.17
CA GLN A 103 -15.58 16.65 3.66
C GLN A 103 -14.53 15.76 2.98
N MET A 104 -14.20 14.59 3.55
CA MET A 104 -13.27 13.67 2.89
C MET A 104 -13.82 13.12 1.57
N LEU A 105 -15.13 12.90 1.47
CA LEU A 105 -15.73 12.50 0.21
C LEU A 105 -15.52 13.56 -0.87
N GLU A 106 -15.85 14.82 -0.57
CA GLU A 106 -15.65 15.93 -1.51
C GLU A 106 -14.18 16.06 -1.94
N LEU A 107 -13.26 15.98 -0.97
CA LEU A 107 -11.82 16.05 -1.25
C LEU A 107 -11.32 14.87 -2.09
N ASN A 108 -11.80 13.64 -1.84
CA ASN A 108 -11.45 12.48 -2.66
C ASN A 108 -11.93 12.65 -4.11
N LEU A 109 -13.16 13.16 -4.31
CA LEU A 109 -13.71 13.38 -5.65
C LEU A 109 -12.92 14.45 -6.41
N ALA A 110 -12.65 15.60 -5.77
CA ALA A 110 -11.84 16.66 -6.37
C ALA A 110 -10.40 16.19 -6.69
N TYR A 111 -9.82 15.38 -5.80
CA TYR A 111 -8.51 14.79 -6.03
C TYR A 111 -8.52 13.83 -7.24
N GLN A 112 -9.53 12.96 -7.35
CA GLN A 112 -9.69 12.05 -8.49
C GLN A 112 -9.90 12.80 -9.80
N GLU A 113 -10.71 13.85 -9.81
CA GLU A 113 -10.92 14.69 -10.99
C GLU A 113 -9.59 15.31 -11.47
N ARG A 114 -8.75 15.77 -10.55
CA ARG A 114 -7.47 16.40 -10.87
C ARG A 114 -6.39 15.42 -11.33
N PHE A 115 -6.23 14.29 -10.64
CA PHE A 115 -5.09 13.38 -10.84
C PHE A 115 -5.45 12.08 -11.57
N GLY A 116 -6.73 11.79 -11.78
CA GLY A 116 -7.21 10.58 -12.47
C GLY A 116 -7.13 9.29 -11.65
N HIS A 117 -6.82 9.38 -10.35
CA HIS A 117 -6.72 8.22 -9.46
C HIS A 117 -7.12 8.57 -8.02
N VAL A 118 -7.35 7.56 -7.17
CA VAL A 118 -7.69 7.75 -5.76
C VAL A 118 -6.61 8.53 -5.00
N PHE A 119 -6.99 9.24 -3.95
CA PHE A 119 -6.04 9.78 -2.98
C PHE A 119 -5.40 8.63 -2.19
N LEU A 120 -4.12 8.37 -2.43
CA LEU A 120 -3.36 7.35 -1.71
C LEU A 120 -2.55 7.96 -0.58
N ILE A 121 -2.70 7.43 0.62
CA ILE A 121 -1.86 7.73 1.77
C ILE A 121 -1.73 6.47 2.62
N CYS A 122 -0.58 6.25 3.25
CA CYS A 122 -0.40 5.21 4.25
C CYS A 122 -1.26 5.53 5.49
N ALA A 123 -2.53 5.16 5.49
CA ALA A 123 -3.48 5.58 6.54
C ALA A 123 -3.17 5.03 7.95
N THR A 124 -2.39 3.95 8.05
CA THR A 124 -2.04 3.31 9.33
C THR A 124 -1.46 4.32 10.32
N GLY A 125 -2.11 4.44 11.48
CA GLY A 125 -1.68 5.33 12.57
C GLY A 125 -2.10 6.79 12.42
N ARG A 126 -2.76 7.18 11.32
CA ARG A 126 -3.25 8.54 11.11
C ARG A 126 -4.70 8.72 11.59
N THR A 127 -5.04 9.91 12.07
CA THR A 127 -6.43 10.32 12.34
C THR A 127 -7.13 10.76 11.05
N GLY A 128 -8.46 10.86 11.10
CA GLY A 128 -9.25 11.41 9.98
C GLY A 128 -8.85 12.83 9.60
N GLU A 129 -8.57 13.69 10.58
CA GLU A 129 -8.13 15.06 10.38
C GLU A 129 -6.78 15.12 9.70
N GLN A 130 -5.83 14.27 10.11
CA GLN A 130 -4.52 14.19 9.46
C GLN A 130 -4.62 13.75 8.00
N MET A 131 -5.51 12.81 7.69
CA MET A 131 -5.77 12.39 6.31
C MET A 131 -6.43 13.50 5.49
N ARG A 132 -7.37 14.25 6.09
CA ARG A 132 -8.00 15.43 5.48
C ARG A 132 -6.99 16.53 5.19
N ASP A 133 -6.14 16.85 6.14
CA ASP A 133 -5.17 17.94 5.98
C ASP A 133 -4.14 17.55 4.92
N ALA A 134 -3.73 16.27 4.87
CA ALA A 134 -2.86 15.77 3.82
C ALA A 134 -3.46 15.86 2.41
N VAL A 135 -4.74 15.52 2.20
CA VAL A 135 -5.35 15.67 0.87
C VAL A 135 -5.52 17.15 0.48
N LYS A 136 -5.83 18.03 1.44
CA LYS A 136 -5.92 19.48 1.20
C LYS A 136 -4.59 20.11 0.80
N GLU A 137 -3.49 19.66 1.40
CA GLU A 137 -2.16 20.10 1.01
C GLU A 137 -1.81 19.56 -0.39
N ARG A 138 -2.00 18.25 -0.61
CA ARG A 138 -1.56 17.55 -1.81
C ARG A 138 -2.37 17.87 -3.05
N ILE A 139 -3.63 18.29 -2.92
CA ILE A 139 -4.45 18.69 -4.07
C ILE A 139 -3.89 19.90 -4.82
N GLY A 140 -3.01 20.69 -4.17
CA GLY A 140 -2.31 21.82 -4.82
C GLY A 140 -1.11 21.41 -5.67
N ASN A 141 -0.62 20.17 -5.57
CA ASN A 141 0.61 19.73 -6.23
C ASN A 141 0.48 19.66 -7.76
N THR A 142 1.63 19.74 -8.45
CA THR A 142 1.69 19.33 -9.86
C THR A 142 1.53 17.81 -9.96
N PRO A 143 1.01 17.28 -11.08
CA PRO A 143 0.86 15.83 -11.28
C PRO A 143 2.18 15.05 -11.08
N GLU A 144 3.31 15.61 -11.52
CA GLU A 144 4.62 14.98 -11.42
C GLU A 144 5.06 14.87 -9.96
N ARG A 145 4.89 15.94 -9.18
CA ARG A 145 5.22 15.94 -7.76
C ARG A 145 4.33 14.97 -7.00
N GLU A 146 3.04 14.97 -7.31
CA GLU A 146 2.07 14.12 -6.62
C GLU A 146 2.34 12.63 -6.91
N ARG A 147 2.72 12.29 -8.14
CA ARG A 147 3.07 10.92 -8.51
C ARG A 147 4.23 10.36 -7.66
N GLU A 148 5.25 11.16 -7.37
CA GLU A 148 6.36 10.71 -6.52
C GLU A 148 5.97 10.58 -5.04
N ILE A 149 5.05 11.43 -4.57
CA ILE A 149 4.47 11.29 -3.22
C ILE A 149 3.65 10.00 -3.14
N VAL A 150 2.79 9.74 -4.13
CA VAL A 150 2.00 8.51 -4.24
C VAL A 150 2.89 7.27 -4.22
N ARG A 151 3.98 7.26 -5.00
CA ARG A 151 4.96 6.16 -5.01
C ARG A 151 5.57 5.92 -3.62
N THR A 152 5.88 7.00 -2.89
CA THR A 152 6.41 6.91 -1.52
C THR A 152 5.37 6.35 -0.55
N GLU A 153 4.11 6.80 -0.64
CA GLU A 153 3.02 6.28 0.19
C GLU A 153 2.72 4.80 -0.12
N LEU A 154 2.77 4.40 -1.40
CA LEU A 154 2.61 3.01 -1.84
C LEU A 154 3.70 2.11 -1.23
N GLY A 155 4.97 2.53 -1.26
CA GLY A 155 6.06 1.77 -0.64
C GLY A 155 5.84 1.51 0.85
N ARG A 156 5.36 2.52 1.59
CA ARG A 156 5.01 2.37 3.02
C ARG A 156 3.86 1.37 3.23
N ILE A 157 2.82 1.43 2.40
CA ILE A 157 1.69 0.49 2.46
C ILE A 157 2.16 -0.93 2.15
N ASN A 158 2.97 -1.11 1.10
CA ASN A 158 3.52 -2.41 0.72
C ASN A 158 4.33 -3.02 1.87
N ARG A 159 5.20 -2.25 2.53
CA ARG A 159 5.94 -2.73 3.72
C ARG A 159 5.01 -3.22 4.84
N ILE A 160 3.95 -2.47 5.16
CA ILE A 160 2.98 -2.87 6.20
C ILE A 160 2.28 -4.18 5.83
N ARG A 161 1.91 -4.35 4.56
CA ARG A 161 1.22 -5.56 4.09
C ARG A 161 2.17 -6.76 4.02
N LEU A 162 3.40 -6.57 3.56
CA LEU A 162 4.44 -7.59 3.58
C LEU A 162 4.81 -8.04 5.00
N ALA A 163 4.83 -7.12 5.97
CA ALA A 163 5.07 -7.47 7.36
C ALA A 163 4.07 -8.50 7.88
N ARG A 164 2.80 -8.43 7.44
CA ARG A 164 1.80 -9.45 7.78
C ARG A 164 2.14 -10.81 7.20
N ILE A 165 2.62 -10.88 5.95
CA ILE A 165 3.06 -12.14 5.34
C ILE A 165 4.22 -12.75 6.12
N VAL A 166 5.15 -11.90 6.62
CA VAL A 166 6.31 -12.31 7.42
C VAL A 166 5.91 -12.78 8.83
N GLU A 167 4.89 -12.17 9.42
CA GLU A 167 4.39 -12.45 10.78
C GLU A 167 3.35 -13.57 10.86
N GLU A 168 2.56 -13.79 9.80
CA GLU A 168 1.59 -14.89 9.74
C GLU A 168 2.32 -16.24 9.78
N ASP A 169 1.88 -17.18 10.61
CA ASP A 169 2.39 -18.57 10.73
C ASP A 169 1.72 -19.56 9.76
#